data_AF-W1YKV3-F1
#
_entry.id   AF-W1YKV3-F1
#
_cell.length_a   1.000
_cell.length_b   1.000
_cell.length_c   1.000
_cell.angle_alpha   90.00
_cell.angle_beta   90.00
_cell.angle_gamma   90.00
#
_symmetry.space_group_name_H-M   'P 1'
#
loop_
_entity.id
_entity.type
_entity.pdbx_description
1 polymer ?
#
loop_
_entity_poly.entity_id
_entity_poly.type
_entity_poly.pdbx_seq_one_letter_code
_entity_poly.pdbx_strand_id
1 'polypeptide(L)'
;GLTYGRSFSTKPDDVVRYASTVGKAYDEVGLWYSYKHFPGIGKTDVDLHADTSVVPVSKETLLNEDTKVFVDLIKQSKPNTYAIMVS
;
A
#
# COMPACT_ATOMS: atom_id res chain seq x y z
N GLY A 1 -1.10 -5.16 10.96
CA GLY A 1 -1.83 -4.62 9.80
C GLY A 1 -2.45 -5.69 8.89
N LEU A 2 -1.69 -6.71 8.49
CA LEU A 2 -2.17 -7.80 7.62
C LEU A 2 -3.26 -8.68 8.25
N THR A 3 -3.33 -8.71 9.58
CA THR A 3 -4.17 -9.58 10.41
C THR A 3 -5.68 -9.38 10.22
N TYR A 4 -6.10 -8.24 9.66
CA TYR A 4 -7.52 -7.87 9.53
C TYR A 4 -8.07 -8.10 8.11
N GLY A 5 -7.36 -8.81 7.24
CA GLY A 5 -7.85 -9.19 5.90
C GLY A 5 -8.03 -8.02 4.93
N ARG A 6 -7.47 -6.84 5.24
CA ARG A 6 -7.57 -5.63 4.41
C ARG A 6 -6.48 -5.52 3.33
N SER A 7 -5.44 -6.35 3.41
CA SER A 7 -4.44 -6.47 2.35
C SER A 7 -4.92 -7.45 1.29
N PHE A 8 -4.62 -7.17 0.03
CA PHE A 8 -4.94 -8.07 -1.08
C PHE A 8 -4.15 -9.38 -1.04
N SER A 9 -2.96 -9.40 -0.43
CA SER A 9 -2.10 -10.58 -0.29
C SER A 9 -1.01 -10.34 0.75
N THR A 10 -0.29 -11.40 1.11
CA THR A 10 1.00 -11.33 1.81
C THR A 10 2.19 -11.33 0.84
N LYS A 11 1.96 -11.53 -0.46
CA LYS A 11 2.98 -11.48 -1.51
C LYS A 11 2.98 -10.12 -2.22
N PRO A 12 4.10 -9.37 -2.23
CA PRO A 12 4.18 -8.04 -2.84
C PRO A 12 3.66 -7.97 -4.28
N ASP A 13 4.05 -8.93 -5.13
CA ASP A 13 3.64 -8.93 -6.55
C ASP A 13 2.14 -9.12 -6.74
N ASP A 14 1.49 -9.93 -5.89
CA ASP A 14 0.03 -10.07 -5.90
C ASP A 14 -0.66 -8.78 -5.43
N VAL A 15 -0.10 -8.10 -4.41
CA VAL A 15 -0.62 -6.79 -3.97
C VAL A 15 -0.54 -5.78 -5.10
N VAL A 16 0.59 -5.70 -5.82
CA VAL A 16 0.74 -4.82 -6.98
C VAL A 16 -0.29 -5.15 -8.05
N ARG A 17 -0.42 -6.43 -8.44
CA ARG A 17 -1.37 -6.87 -9.48
C ARG A 17 -2.81 -6.48 -9.15
N TYR A 18 -3.26 -6.76 -7.92
CA TYR A 18 -4.64 -6.51 -7.54
C TYR A 18 -4.92 -5.02 -7.32
N ALA A 19 -4.04 -4.31 -6.61
CA ALA A 19 -4.23 -2.90 -6.34
C ALA A 19 -4.15 -2.04 -7.61
N SER A 20 -3.25 -2.34 -8.56
CA SER A 20 -3.20 -1.61 -9.83
C SER A 20 -4.44 -1.84 -10.69
N THR A 21 -5.00 -3.07 -10.67
CA THR A 21 -6.27 -3.38 -11.35
C THR A 21 -7.42 -2.55 -10.78
N VAL A 22 -7.52 -2.44 -9.46
CA VAL A 22 -8.54 -1.60 -8.80
C VAL A 22 -8.33 -0.11 -9.09
N GLY A 23 -7.08 0.36 -9.02
CA GLY A 23 -6.74 1.76 -9.35
C GLY A 23 -7.11 2.12 -10.79
N LYS A 24 -6.84 1.23 -11.74
CA LYS A 24 -7.23 1.41 -13.15
C LYS A 24 -8.75 1.50 -13.30
N ALA A 25 -9.50 0.63 -12.62
CA ALA A 25 -10.96 0.66 -12.66
C ALA A 25 -11.53 1.98 -12.11
N TYR A 26 -10.92 2.56 -11.06
CA TYR A 26 -11.31 3.87 -10.54
C TYR A 26 -10.96 5.02 -11.52
N ASP A 27 -9.77 5.02 -12.11
CA ASP A 27 -9.38 6.01 -13.13
C ASP A 27 -10.31 5.97 -14.36
N GLU A 28 -10.69 4.78 -14.83
CA GLU A 28 -11.57 4.60 -16.00
C GLU A 28 -12.95 5.26 -15.84
N VAL A 29 -13.41 5.45 -14.60
CA VAL A 29 -14.67 6.14 -14.28
C VAL A 29 -14.46 7.55 -13.71
N GLY A 30 -13.24 8.07 -13.76
CA GLY A 30 -12.90 9.42 -13.30
C GLY A 30 -12.86 9.61 -11.78
N LEU A 31 -12.77 8.52 -11.01
CA LEU A 31 -12.66 8.58 -9.56
C LEU A 31 -11.21 8.69 -9.10
N TRP A 32 -10.97 9.60 -8.17
CA TRP A 32 -9.72 9.64 -7.43
C TRP A 32 -9.67 8.54 -6.39
N TYR A 33 -8.50 7.93 -6.22
CA TYR A 33 -8.28 6.87 -5.25
C TYR A 33 -6.97 7.08 -4.49
N SER A 34 -6.76 6.29 -3.44
CA SER A 34 -5.55 6.38 -2.64
C SER A 34 -4.95 5.02 -2.33
N TYR A 35 -3.65 4.90 -2.61
CA TYR A 35 -2.85 3.80 -2.10
C TYR A 35 -2.47 4.09 -0.65
N LYS A 36 -2.69 3.10 0.21
CA LYS A 36 -2.51 3.24 1.65
C LYS A 36 -2.14 1.94 2.33
N HIS A 37 -1.47 1.97 3.47
CA HIS A 37 -0.94 3.15 4.15
C HIS A 37 0.57 3.18 3.98
N PHE A 38 1.12 4.24 3.41
CA PHE A 38 2.56 4.41 3.25
C PHE A 38 3.20 4.66 4.63
N PRO A 39 4.38 4.07 4.93
CA PRO A 39 5.30 3.32 4.04
C PRO A 39 4.96 1.82 3.88
N GLY A 40 3.89 1.35 4.49
CA GLY A 40 3.48 -0.04 4.53
C GLY A 40 3.37 -0.52 5.98
N ILE A 41 2.14 -0.54 6.50
CA ILE A 41 1.86 -0.90 7.89
C ILE A 41 1.56 -2.40 8.07
N GLY A 42 1.92 -3.23 7.08
CA GLY A 42 1.55 -4.65 7.09
C GLY A 42 2.15 -5.40 8.28
N LYS A 43 3.42 -5.09 8.56
CA LYS A 43 4.28 -5.75 9.56
C LYS A 43 4.18 -5.18 10.98
N THR A 44 3.32 -4.19 11.21
CA THR A 44 3.02 -3.78 12.59
C THR A 44 2.03 -4.75 13.25
N ASP A 45 2.23 -5.00 14.54
CA ASP A 45 1.40 -5.83 15.42
C ASP A 45 0.36 -5.03 16.21
N VAL A 46 0.48 -3.69 16.22
CA VAL A 46 -0.43 -2.78 16.92
C VAL A 46 -1.43 -2.15 15.94
N ASP A 47 -2.69 -2.02 16.36
CA ASP A 47 -3.65 -1.18 15.62
C ASP A 47 -3.32 0.30 15.86
N LEU A 48 -3.06 1.03 14.79
CA LEU A 48 -2.75 2.47 14.79
C LEU A 48 -3.85 3.34 15.42
N HIS A 49 -5.09 2.85 15.53
CA HIS A 49 -6.16 3.57 16.24
C HIS A 49 -6.08 3.41 17.75
N ALA A 50 -5.41 2.36 18.23
CA ALA A 50 -5.29 2.05 19.65
C ALA A 50 -4.04 2.68 20.26
N ASP A 51 -2.92 2.72 19.51
CA ASP A 51 -1.67 3.32 19.96
C ASP A 51 -0.75 3.65 18.77
N THR A 52 0.38 4.30 19.07
CA THR A 52 1.47 4.53 18.13
C THR A 52 2.03 3.19 17.66
N SER A 53 2.08 2.99 16.34
CA SER A 53 2.64 1.76 15.77
C SER A 53 4.04 2.00 15.22
N VAL A 54 4.93 1.04 15.44
CA VAL A 54 6.25 0.96 14.78
C VAL A 54 6.19 -0.18 13.77
N VAL A 55 6.86 -0.01 12.64
CA VAL A 55 7.16 -1.11 11.72
C VAL A 55 8.56 -1.63 12.08
N PRO A 56 8.69 -2.75 12.81
CA PRO A 56 9.95 -3.13 13.46
C PRO A 56 10.89 -3.87 12.51
N VAL A 57 11.10 -3.34 11.30
CA VAL A 57 12.00 -3.92 10.29
C VAL A 57 13.10 -2.93 9.90
N SER A 58 14.17 -3.46 9.33
CA SER A 58 15.26 -2.62 8.82
C SER A 58 14.76 -1.71 7.69
N LYS A 59 15.42 -0.57 7.51
CA LYS A 59 15.18 0.31 6.36
C LYS A 59 15.33 -0.44 5.03
N GLU A 60 16.31 -1.33 4.92
CA GLU A 60 16.54 -2.14 3.73
C GLU A 60 15.35 -3.06 3.43
N THR A 61 14.86 -3.77 4.45
CA THR A 61 13.64 -4.60 4.33
C THR A 61 12.44 -3.77 3.90
N LEU A 62 12.22 -2.61 4.54
CA LEU A 62 11.12 -1.70 4.19
C LEU A 62 11.23 -1.19 2.73
N LEU A 63 12.45 -0.93 2.26
CA LEU A 63 12.72 -0.50 0.89
C LEU A 63 12.48 -1.61 -0.15
N ASN A 64 12.90 -2.83 0.17
CA ASN A 64 12.85 -3.95 -0.77
C ASN A 64 11.50 -4.68 -0.81
N GLU A 65 10.69 -4.57 0.25
CA GLU A 65 9.41 -5.27 0.34
C GLU A 65 8.21 -4.32 0.35
N ASP A 66 8.06 -3.49 1.39
CA ASP A 66 6.83 -2.74 1.63
C ASP A 66 6.71 -1.52 0.70
N THR A 67 7.73 -0.67 0.66
CA THR A 67 7.72 0.54 -0.19
C THR A 67 7.89 0.20 -1.68
N LYS A 68 8.51 -0.94 -2.01
CA LYS A 68 8.60 -1.44 -3.38
C LYS A 68 7.22 -1.57 -4.03
N VAL A 69 6.21 -2.03 -3.28
CA VAL A 69 4.82 -2.10 -3.76
C VAL A 69 4.33 -0.72 -4.20
N PHE A 70 4.57 0.31 -3.40
CA PHE A 70 4.17 1.68 -3.74
C PHE A 70 4.93 2.21 -4.98
N VAL A 71 6.24 1.95 -5.08
CA VAL A 71 7.03 2.32 -6.26
C VAL A 71 6.47 1.69 -7.53
N ASP A 72 6.13 0.39 -7.48
CA ASP A 72 5.61 -0.32 -8.64
C ASP A 72 4.19 0.13 -9.00
N LEU A 73 3.34 0.41 -8.00
CA LEU A 73 2.01 1.00 -8.23
C LEU A 73 2.08 2.39 -8.84
N ILE A 74 2.97 3.26 -8.37
CA ILE A 74 3.18 4.61 -8.90
C ILE A 74 3.59 4.56 -10.38
N LYS A 75 4.48 3.63 -10.75
CA LYS A 75 4.92 3.44 -12.15
C LYS A 75 3.80 2.96 -13.08
N GLN A 76 2.84 2.19 -12.56
CA GLN A 76 1.74 1.62 -13.35
C GLN A 76 0.50 2.53 -13.40
N SER A 77 0.40 3.50 -12.49
CA SER A 77 -0.78 4.35 -12.33
C SER A 77 -0.67 5.62 -13.15
N LYS A 78 -1.79 6.09 -13.72
CA LYS A 78 -1.84 7.35 -14.45
C LYS A 78 -1.54 8.53 -13.51
N PRO A 79 -0.54 9.39 -13.81
CA PRO A 79 -0.23 10.54 -12.96
C PRO A 79 -1.44 11.46 -12.76
N ASN A 80 -1.50 12.14 -11.61
CA ASN A 80 -2.56 13.10 -11.26
C ASN A 80 -3.98 12.51 -11.21
N THR A 81 -4.12 11.23 -10.85
CA THR A 81 -5.42 10.54 -10.68
C THR A 81 -5.56 9.84 -9.32
N TYR A 82 -4.52 9.88 -8.49
CA TYR A 82 -4.47 9.21 -7.21
C TYR A 82 -3.65 10.00 -6.19
N ALA A 83 -3.80 9.63 -4.92
CA ALA A 83 -3.01 10.13 -3.80
C ALA A 83 -2.32 8.99 -3.04
N ILE A 84 -1.26 9.31 -2.30
CA ILE A 84 -0.64 8.39 -1.33
C ILE A 84 -1.04 8.85 0.07
N MET A 85 -1.67 7.97 0.84
CA MET A 85 -2.00 8.25 2.24
C MET A 85 -0.87 7.77 3.15
N VAL A 86 -0.37 8.67 3.99
CA VAL A 86 0.69 8.41 4.97
C VAL A 86 0.05 8.16 6.33
N SER A 87 0.51 7.13 7.04
CA SER A 87 0.15 6.84 8.44
C SER A 87 1.20 7.33 9.42
#